data_AF-A0A972V7D8-F1
#
_entry.id   AF-A0A972V7D8-F1
#
_cell.length_a   1.000
_cell.length_b   1.000
_cell.length_c   1.000
_cell.angle_alpha   90.00
_cell.angle_beta   90.00
_cell.angle_gamma   90.00
#
_symmetry.space_group_name_H-M   'P 1'
#
loop_
_entity.id
_entity.type
_entity.pdbx_description
1 polymer ?
#
loop_
_entity_poly.entity_id
_entity_poly.type
_entity_poly.pdbx_seq_one_letter_code
_entity_poly.pdbx_strand_id
1 'polypeptide(L)'
;EDHDGSEEGEGGIERWLVLAEGVGLDRDYVSSTDGALPASKFAVEAYVRFVREHSLLEAIASSLTELFAPGIHRERIAGLLEHYDFANDKTLSYFRKRLEEAPRDVKFGLGYVLREARTAEQQQGVIDALIFKTDVLWAQLDALYHAYVDPGHIPPGAFVPEPV
;
A
#
# COMPACT_ATOMS: atom_id res chain seq x y z
N GLU A 1 -16.09 -2.47 3.09
CA GLU A 1 -16.57 -1.19 2.51
C GLU A 1 -15.44 -0.20 2.31
N ASP A 2 -14.47 -0.07 3.22
CA ASP A 2 -13.40 0.95 3.11
C ASP A 2 -12.61 0.92 1.78
N HIS A 3 -12.15 -0.25 1.34
CA HIS A 3 -11.38 -0.36 0.10
C HIS A 3 -12.24 -0.57 -1.15
N ASP A 4 -13.26 -1.42 -1.07
CA ASP A 4 -14.09 -1.82 -2.23
C ASP A 4 -15.27 -0.89 -2.51
N GLY A 5 -15.62 0.00 -1.57
CA GLY A 5 -16.84 0.82 -1.66
C GLY A 5 -18.11 0.04 -1.32
N SER A 6 -19.24 0.75 -1.27
CA SER A 6 -20.59 0.18 -1.21
C SER A 6 -21.27 0.18 -2.58
N GLU A 7 -20.92 1.15 -3.42
CA GLU A 7 -21.40 1.29 -4.79
C GLU A 7 -20.22 1.46 -5.78
N GLU A 8 -20.53 1.33 -7.07
CA GLU A 8 -19.55 1.55 -8.14
C GLU A 8 -19.08 3.01 -8.13
N GLY A 9 -17.76 3.23 -8.18
CA GLY A 9 -17.18 4.58 -8.04
C GLY A 9 -17.02 5.04 -6.59
N GLU A 10 -17.07 4.13 -5.62
CA GLU A 10 -16.76 4.42 -4.22
C GLU A 10 -15.54 3.63 -3.72
N GLY A 11 -15.10 3.94 -2.50
CA GLY A 11 -14.03 3.20 -1.81
C GLY A 11 -12.61 3.70 -2.08
N GLY A 12 -11.67 3.00 -1.46
CA GLY A 12 -10.24 3.29 -1.57
C GLY A 12 -9.66 3.07 -2.96
N ILE A 13 -10.17 2.09 -3.72
CA ILE A 13 -9.72 1.81 -5.10
C ILE A 13 -10.06 2.98 -6.02
N GLU A 14 -11.29 3.49 -5.96
CA GLU A 14 -11.69 4.66 -6.76
C GLU A 14 -10.81 5.86 -6.44
N ARG A 15 -10.62 6.15 -5.15
CA ARG A 15 -9.77 7.26 -4.71
C ARG A 15 -8.32 7.12 -5.17
N TRP A 16 -7.82 5.90 -5.34
CA TRP A 16 -6.51 5.63 -5.91
C TRP A 16 -6.45 5.89 -7.43
N LEU A 17 -7.49 5.51 -8.18
CA LEU A 17 -7.60 5.80 -9.61
C LEU A 17 -7.70 7.31 -9.87
N VAL A 18 -8.45 8.04 -9.04
CA VAL A 18 -8.52 9.51 -9.09
C VAL A 18 -7.16 10.17 -8.83
N LEU A 19 -6.33 9.61 -7.95
CA LEU A 19 -4.94 10.06 -7.77
C LEU A 19 -4.11 9.82 -9.02
N ALA A 20 -4.25 8.65 -9.65
CA ALA A 20 -3.52 8.30 -10.87
C ALA A 20 -3.87 9.22 -12.05
N GLU A 21 -5.16 9.52 -12.25
CA GLU A 21 -5.63 10.53 -13.20
C GLU A 21 -5.03 11.92 -12.89
N GLY A 22 -4.95 12.26 -11.59
CA GLY A 22 -4.35 13.50 -11.10
C GLY A 22 -2.91 13.69 -11.52
N VAL A 23 -2.13 12.61 -11.61
CA VAL A 23 -0.74 12.63 -12.09
C VAL A 23 -0.62 12.42 -13.61
N GLY A 24 -1.74 12.47 -14.34
CA GLY A 24 -1.79 12.41 -15.80
C GLY A 24 -1.83 11.00 -16.40
N LEU A 25 -2.10 9.96 -15.61
CA LEU A 25 -2.19 8.59 -16.11
C LEU A 25 -3.61 8.25 -16.57
N ASP A 26 -3.71 7.48 -17.66
CA ASP A 26 -4.97 6.92 -18.11
C ASP A 26 -5.51 5.88 -17.12
N ARG A 27 -6.80 5.98 -16.82
CA ARG A 27 -7.49 5.15 -15.82
C ARG A 27 -7.50 3.67 -16.20
N ASP A 28 -7.78 3.37 -17.46
CA ASP A 28 -7.88 1.98 -17.94
C ASP A 28 -6.50 1.32 -17.95
N TYR A 29 -5.46 2.08 -18.31
CA TYR A 29 -4.08 1.64 -18.23
C TYR A 29 -3.62 1.32 -16.79
N VAL A 30 -3.98 2.18 -15.82
CA VAL A 30 -3.66 1.91 -14.40
C VAL A 30 -4.42 0.69 -13.90
N SER A 31 -5.69 0.55 -14.30
CA SER A 31 -6.55 -0.57 -13.93
C SER A 31 -6.09 -1.90 -14.53
N SER A 32 -5.49 -1.89 -15.72
CA SER A 32 -4.96 -3.11 -16.36
C SER A 32 -3.70 -3.63 -15.65
N THR A 33 -2.99 -2.76 -14.93
CA THR A 33 -1.70 -3.04 -14.27
C THR A 33 -0.58 -3.45 -15.23
N ASP A 34 -0.74 -3.28 -16.54
CA ASP A 34 0.21 -3.77 -17.54
C ASP A 34 1.61 -3.18 -17.31
N GLY A 35 1.69 -1.88 -17.07
CA GLY A 35 2.95 -1.17 -16.80
C GLY A 35 3.53 -1.32 -15.39
N ALA A 36 2.89 -2.06 -14.49
CA ALA A 36 3.41 -2.24 -13.14
C ALA A 36 4.68 -3.11 -13.13
N LEU A 37 5.69 -2.70 -12.34
CA LEU A 37 6.97 -3.39 -12.25
C LEU A 37 6.77 -4.87 -11.85
N PRO A 38 7.47 -5.83 -12.49
CA PRO A 38 7.38 -7.24 -12.14
C PRO A 38 7.69 -7.51 -10.66
N ALA A 39 8.69 -6.82 -10.11
CA ALA A 39 9.05 -6.92 -8.69
C ALA A 39 7.92 -6.44 -7.77
N SER A 40 7.23 -5.36 -8.12
CA SER A 40 6.05 -4.90 -7.36
C SER A 40 4.92 -5.92 -7.43
N LYS A 41 4.66 -6.52 -8.60
CA LYS A 41 3.66 -7.59 -8.76
C LYS A 41 3.99 -8.79 -7.87
N PHE A 42 5.24 -9.26 -7.88
CA PHE A 42 5.67 -10.39 -7.06
C PHE A 42 5.65 -10.10 -5.56
N ALA A 43 6.05 -8.90 -5.12
CA ALA A 43 5.98 -8.50 -3.72
C ALA A 43 4.53 -8.48 -3.21
N VAL A 44 3.61 -7.92 -3.98
CA VAL A 44 2.18 -7.90 -3.64
C VAL A 44 1.57 -9.31 -3.66
N GLU A 45 1.91 -10.13 -4.66
CA GLU A 45 1.44 -11.52 -4.72
C GLU A 45 1.96 -12.37 -3.55
N ALA A 46 3.21 -12.15 -3.12
CA ALA A 46 3.76 -12.80 -1.93
C ALA A 46 2.91 -12.49 -0.69
N TYR A 47 2.42 -11.26 -0.53
CA TYR A 47 1.53 -10.91 0.57
C TYR A 47 0.18 -11.63 0.49
N VAL A 48 -0.43 -11.71 -0.70
CA VAL A 48 -1.68 -12.45 -0.90
C VAL A 48 -1.50 -13.94 -0.58
N ARG A 49 -0.39 -14.54 -1.01
CA ARG A 49 -0.07 -15.95 -0.71
C ARG A 49 0.21 -16.15 0.79
N PHE A 50 0.95 -15.24 1.43
CA PHE A 50 1.21 -15.30 2.86
C PHE A 50 -0.08 -15.38 3.68
N VAL A 51 -1.03 -14.47 3.40
CA VAL A 51 -2.34 -14.44 4.07
C VAL A 51 -3.16 -15.70 3.80
N ARG A 52 -3.02 -16.31 2.61
CA ARG A 52 -3.72 -17.55 2.25
C ARG A 52 -3.13 -18.79 2.93
N GLU A 53 -1.81 -18.82 3.15
CA GLU A 53 -1.06 -20.03 3.50
C GLU A 53 -0.67 -20.11 4.97
N HIS A 54 -0.62 -18.99 5.69
CA HIS A 54 -0.22 -18.94 7.11
C HIS A 54 -1.43 -18.97 8.05
N SER A 55 -1.18 -19.04 9.36
CA SER A 55 -2.26 -19.03 10.35
C SER A 55 -3.02 -17.71 10.33
N LEU A 56 -4.29 -17.74 10.79
CA LEU A 56 -5.09 -16.52 10.93
C LEU A 56 -4.41 -15.46 11.82
N LEU A 57 -3.63 -15.90 12.83
CA LEU A 57 -2.87 -14.99 13.69
C LEU A 57 -1.80 -14.23 12.91
N GLU A 58 -1.00 -14.93 12.11
CA GLU A 58 0.06 -14.33 11.28
C GLU A 58 -0.54 -13.46 10.16
N ALA A 59 -1.62 -13.92 9.53
CA ALA A 59 -2.34 -13.16 8.52
C ALA A 59 -2.85 -11.81 9.09
N ILE A 60 -3.49 -11.81 10.27
CA ILE A 60 -3.92 -10.56 10.92
C ILE A 60 -2.72 -9.72 11.37
N ALA A 61 -1.67 -10.34 11.93
CA ALA A 61 -0.47 -9.63 12.36
C ALA A 61 0.21 -8.86 11.21
N SER A 62 0.22 -9.43 10.02
CA SER A 62 0.79 -8.79 8.83
C SER A 62 0.03 -7.53 8.34
N SER A 63 -1.17 -7.24 8.85
CA SER A 63 -1.85 -5.95 8.60
C SER A 63 -1.37 -4.83 9.52
N LEU A 64 -0.69 -5.14 10.63
CA LEU A 64 -0.36 -4.19 11.69
C LEU A 64 0.67 -3.12 11.30
N THR A 65 1.25 -3.14 10.10
CA THR A 65 1.93 -1.98 9.53
C THR A 65 1.07 -0.71 9.53
N GLU A 66 -0.25 -0.86 9.56
CA GLU A 66 -1.19 0.26 9.70
C GLU A 66 -1.03 1.05 11.00
N LEU A 67 -0.39 0.49 12.05
CA LEU A 67 0.01 1.25 13.25
C LEU A 67 0.86 2.49 12.90
N PHE A 68 1.59 2.41 11.79
CA PHE A 68 2.53 3.45 11.34
C PHE A 68 1.93 4.34 10.24
N ALA A 69 0.80 3.95 9.64
CA ALA A 69 0.20 4.65 8.50
C ALA A 69 -0.22 6.12 8.81
N PRO A 70 -0.76 6.47 9.99
CA PRO A 70 -1.18 7.84 10.26
C PRO A 70 -0.04 8.87 10.24
N GLY A 71 1.17 8.48 10.67
CA GLY A 71 2.33 9.37 10.64
C GLY A 71 2.72 9.70 9.20
N ILE A 72 3.00 8.67 8.40
CA ILE A 72 3.43 8.83 7.01
C ILE A 72 2.37 9.48 6.12
N HIS A 73 1.07 9.26 6.38
CA HIS A 73 0.01 9.92 5.62
C HIS A 73 -0.03 11.43 5.85
N ARG A 74 0.19 11.91 7.10
CA ARG A 74 0.25 13.36 7.37
C ARG A 74 1.44 14.01 6.65
N GLU A 75 2.61 13.38 6.72
CA GLU A 75 3.81 13.86 6.05
C GLU A 75 3.63 13.88 4.53
N ARG A 76 3.07 12.82 3.94
CA ARG A 76 2.77 12.76 2.50
C ARG A 76 1.80 13.84 2.06
N ILE A 77 0.71 14.07 2.79
CA ILE A 77 -0.26 15.12 2.42
C ILE A 77 0.41 16.50 2.43
N ALA A 78 1.18 16.81 3.48
CA ALA A 78 1.88 18.08 3.59
C ALA A 78 2.92 18.25 2.46
N GLY A 79 3.79 17.26 2.26
CA GLY A 79 4.84 17.33 1.24
C GLY A 79 4.30 17.32 -0.20
N LEU A 80 3.22 16.59 -0.48
CA LEU A 80 2.60 16.60 -1.80
C LEU A 80 2.01 17.97 -2.13
N LEU A 81 1.27 18.58 -1.19
CA LEU A 81 0.71 19.93 -1.38
C LEU A 81 1.78 21.01 -1.54
N GLU A 82 2.93 20.85 -0.89
CA GLU A 82 4.01 21.84 -0.95
C GLU A 82 4.82 21.75 -2.24
N HIS A 83 5.04 20.55 -2.77
CA HIS A 83 6.05 20.32 -3.81
C HIS A 83 5.52 19.90 -5.18
N TYR A 84 4.22 19.58 -5.31
CA TYR A 84 3.67 19.04 -6.56
C TYR A 84 2.35 19.69 -6.98
N ASP A 85 2.32 20.28 -8.18
CA ASP A 85 1.17 21.04 -8.69
C ASP A 85 -0.11 20.20 -8.89
N PHE A 86 0.01 18.88 -9.04
CA PHE A 86 -1.15 17.99 -9.16
C PHE A 86 -1.89 17.80 -7.83
N ALA A 87 -1.25 18.11 -6.70
CA ALA A 87 -1.78 17.86 -5.38
C ALA A 87 -2.90 18.85 -5.04
N ASN A 88 -4.11 18.33 -4.86
CA ASN A 88 -5.30 19.09 -4.49
C ASN A 88 -6.25 18.22 -3.65
N ASP A 89 -7.37 18.78 -3.20
CA ASP A 89 -8.31 18.05 -2.34
C ASP A 89 -8.90 16.80 -2.99
N LYS A 90 -9.09 16.80 -4.32
CA LYS A 90 -9.59 15.63 -5.05
C LYS A 90 -8.53 14.52 -5.10
N THR A 91 -7.29 14.84 -5.51
CA THR A 91 -6.21 13.86 -5.69
C THR A 91 -5.69 13.31 -4.35
N LEU A 92 -5.77 14.10 -3.27
CA LEU A 92 -5.34 13.67 -1.93
C LEU A 92 -6.45 13.07 -1.07
N SER A 93 -7.67 12.95 -1.60
CA SER A 93 -8.83 12.38 -0.89
C SER A 93 -8.56 10.96 -0.37
N TYR A 94 -7.77 10.16 -1.09
CA TYR A 94 -7.30 8.84 -0.68
C TYR A 94 -6.55 8.90 0.67
N PHE A 95 -5.52 9.73 0.77
CA PHE A 95 -4.69 9.83 1.98
C PHE A 95 -5.45 10.41 3.16
N ARG A 96 -6.30 11.42 2.91
CA ARG A 96 -7.14 12.02 3.95
C ARG A 96 -8.09 11.00 4.55
N LYS A 97 -8.75 10.19 3.72
CA LYS A 97 -9.69 9.18 4.20
C LYS A 97 -9.01 8.07 5.02
N ARG A 98 -7.82 7.63 4.60
CA ARG A 98 -7.05 6.62 5.33
C ARG A 98 -6.61 7.06 6.73
N LEU A 99 -6.49 8.37 7.00
CA LEU A 99 -6.24 8.88 8.36
C LEU A 99 -7.37 8.57 9.34
N GLU A 100 -8.61 8.46 8.85
CA GLU A 100 -9.79 8.16 9.67
C GLU A 100 -10.02 6.64 9.80
N GLU A 101 -9.76 5.89 8.72
CA GLU A 101 -10.04 4.44 8.64
C GLU A 101 -8.99 3.61 9.39
N ALA A 102 -7.70 3.87 9.18
CA ALA A 102 -6.61 3.06 9.74
C ALA A 102 -6.64 2.89 11.27
N PRO A 103 -7.00 3.91 12.09
CA PRO A 103 -7.12 3.73 13.54
C PRO A 103 -8.15 2.69 13.99
N ARG A 104 -9.23 2.50 13.21
CA ARG A 104 -10.30 1.52 13.53
C ARG A 104 -9.80 0.10 13.28
N ASP A 105 -9.18 -0.13 12.13
CA ASP A 105 -8.74 -1.46 11.68
C ASP A 105 -7.59 -1.97 12.56
N VAL A 106 -6.65 -1.09 12.87
CA VAL A 106 -5.53 -1.37 13.78
C VAL A 106 -6.01 -1.77 15.17
N LYS A 107 -7.04 -1.10 15.71
CA LYS A 107 -7.54 -1.41 17.05
C LYS A 107 -8.08 -2.83 17.13
N PHE A 108 -8.79 -3.28 16.09
CA PHE A 108 -9.29 -4.64 15.99
C PHE A 108 -8.13 -5.64 15.85
N GLY A 109 -7.24 -5.42 14.87
CA GLY A 109 -6.11 -6.32 14.59
C GLY A 109 -5.17 -6.48 15.79
N LEU A 110 -4.77 -5.36 16.41
CA LEU A 110 -3.89 -5.37 17.57
C LEU A 110 -4.55 -6.06 18.77
N GLY A 111 -5.84 -5.78 19.01
CA GLY A 111 -6.59 -6.43 20.08
C GLY A 111 -6.74 -7.94 19.87
N TYR A 112 -6.90 -8.40 18.63
CA TYR A 112 -6.89 -9.82 18.28
C TYR A 112 -5.52 -10.45 18.55
N VAL A 113 -4.46 -9.86 18.01
CA VAL A 113 -3.08 -10.37 18.12
C VAL A 113 -2.64 -10.50 19.58
N LEU A 114 -2.88 -9.47 20.40
CA LEU A 114 -2.54 -9.49 21.82
C LEU A 114 -3.31 -10.56 22.62
N ARG A 115 -4.50 -10.95 22.17
CA ARG A 115 -5.31 -11.98 22.82
C ARG A 115 -4.92 -13.40 22.40
N GLU A 116 -4.55 -13.59 21.15
CA GLU A 116 -4.31 -14.94 20.57
C GLU A 116 -2.84 -15.35 20.55
N ALA A 117 -1.88 -14.42 20.61
CA ALA A 117 -0.45 -14.73 20.69
C ALA A 117 -0.04 -15.11 22.14
N ARG A 118 -0.43 -16.30 22.57
CA ARG A 118 -0.34 -16.76 23.97
C ARG A 118 0.95 -17.49 24.31
N THR A 119 1.69 -17.98 23.31
CA THR A 119 2.99 -18.62 23.50
C THR A 119 4.12 -17.79 22.90
N ALA A 120 5.36 -18.05 23.33
CA ALA A 120 6.54 -17.37 22.79
C ALA A 120 6.68 -17.61 21.28
N GLU A 121 6.37 -18.82 20.81
CA GLU A 121 6.40 -19.18 19.39
C GLU A 121 5.36 -18.38 18.59
N GLN A 122 4.15 -18.22 19.12
CA GLN A 122 3.11 -17.42 18.47
C GLN A 122 3.47 -15.93 18.45
N GLN A 123 4.05 -15.42 19.53
CA GLN A 123 4.52 -14.03 19.60
C GLN A 123 5.63 -13.78 18.59
N GLN A 124 6.56 -14.73 18.42
CA GLN A 124 7.59 -14.62 17.40
C GLN A 124 6.99 -14.65 15.98
N GLY A 125 6.03 -15.55 15.71
CA GLY A 125 5.33 -15.57 14.41
C GLY A 125 4.60 -14.26 14.07
N VAL A 126 4.04 -13.59 15.07
CA VAL A 126 3.45 -12.24 14.92
C VAL A 126 4.51 -11.20 14.53
N ILE A 127 5.68 -11.23 15.19
CA ILE A 127 6.79 -10.32 14.87
C ILE A 127 7.30 -10.60 13.46
N ASP A 128 7.50 -11.86 13.11
CA ASP A 128 8.00 -12.29 11.81
C ASP A 128 7.00 -11.91 10.70
N ALA A 129 5.69 -12.02 10.94
CA ALA A 129 4.66 -11.58 10.00
C ALA A 129 4.68 -10.05 9.76
N LEU A 130 4.98 -9.26 10.80
CA LEU A 130 5.13 -7.82 10.68
C LEU A 130 6.41 -7.45 9.91
N ILE A 131 7.52 -8.14 10.18
CA ILE A 131 8.78 -7.98 9.44
C ILE A 131 8.59 -8.33 7.96
N PHE A 132 7.97 -9.47 7.67
CA PHE A 132 7.63 -9.88 6.31
C PHE A 132 6.82 -8.79 5.58
N LYS A 133 5.81 -8.21 6.24
CA LYS A 133 5.04 -7.12 5.64
C LYS A 133 5.90 -5.90 5.35
N THR A 134 6.82 -5.53 6.25
CA THR A 134 7.72 -4.41 5.99
C THR A 134 8.66 -4.70 4.82
N ASP A 135 9.14 -5.93 4.66
CA ASP A 135 9.98 -6.35 3.53
C ASP A 135 9.21 -6.27 2.20
N VAL A 136 7.92 -6.66 2.18
CA VAL A 136 7.04 -6.50 1.01
C VAL A 136 6.91 -5.03 0.60
N LEU A 137 6.74 -4.11 1.56
CA LEU A 137 6.66 -2.69 1.29
C LEU A 137 8.00 -2.12 0.81
N TRP A 138 9.10 -2.58 1.41
CA TRP A 138 10.45 -2.14 1.09
C TRP A 138 10.85 -2.57 -0.32
N ALA A 139 10.60 -3.83 -0.69
CA ALA A 139 10.92 -4.36 -2.01
C ALA A 139 10.21 -3.61 -3.15
N GLN A 140 8.98 -3.12 -2.92
CA GLN A 140 8.28 -2.27 -3.89
C GLN A 140 9.00 -0.94 -4.09
N LEU A 141 9.51 -0.32 -3.01
CA LEU A 141 10.26 0.94 -3.10
C LEU A 141 11.63 0.74 -3.74
N ASP A 142 12.34 -0.34 -3.43
CA ASP A 142 13.61 -0.66 -4.08
C ASP A 142 13.45 -0.81 -5.60
N ALA A 143 12.39 -1.50 -6.03
CA ALA A 143 12.08 -1.67 -7.45
C ALA A 143 11.77 -0.34 -8.14
N LEU A 144 10.99 0.53 -7.50
CA LEU A 144 10.69 1.88 -8.00
C LEU A 144 11.93 2.75 -8.08
N TYR A 145 12.78 2.72 -7.05
CA TYR A 145 14.01 3.51 -6.99
C TYR A 145 14.98 3.10 -8.10
N HIS A 146 15.23 1.80 -8.25
CA HIS A 146 16.12 1.28 -9.28
C HIS A 146 15.62 1.61 -10.70
N ALA A 147 14.30 1.53 -10.93
CA ALA A 147 13.71 1.76 -12.24
C ALA A 147 13.62 3.25 -12.61
N TYR A 148 13.29 4.13 -11.67
CA TYR A 148 12.90 5.52 -11.96
C TYR A 148 13.74 6.60 -11.25
N VAL A 149 14.75 6.23 -10.46
CA VAL A 149 15.61 7.18 -9.76
C VAL A 149 17.08 6.95 -10.10
N ASP A 150 17.67 5.88 -9.57
CA ASP A 150 19.09 5.54 -9.79
C ASP A 150 19.26 4.01 -9.73
N PRO A 151 19.80 3.37 -10.79
CA PRO A 151 20.38 3.96 -12.00
C PRO A 151 19.36 4.36 -13.09
N GLY A 152 18.05 4.16 -12.88
CA GLY A 152 17.03 4.47 -13.89
C GLY A 152 16.82 3.35 -14.92
N HIS A 153 17.06 2.10 -14.53
CA HIS A 153 16.93 0.95 -15.41
C HIS A 153 15.49 0.40 -15.39
N ILE A 154 14.66 0.91 -16.30
CA ILE A 154 13.29 0.44 -16.47
C ILE A 154 13.29 -0.96 -17.11
N PRO A 155 12.71 -1.99 -16.46
CA PRO A 155 12.65 -3.33 -17.04
C PRO A 155 11.64 -3.39 -18.21
N PRO A 156 11.81 -4.36 -19.14
CA PRO A 156 10.87 -4.53 -20.25
C PRO A 156 9.42 -4.70 -19.80
N GLY A 157 8.50 -4.01 -20.46
CA GLY A 157 7.06 -4.07 -20.20
C GLY A 157 6.57 -3.20 -19.04
N ALA A 158 7.46 -2.58 -18.26
CA ALA A 158 7.07 -1.59 -17.26
C ALA A 158 6.75 -0.24 -17.92
N PHE A 159 6.04 0.62 -17.18
CA PHE A 159 5.73 1.98 -17.59
C PHE A 159 7.01 2.75 -17.96
N VAL A 160 6.98 3.43 -19.10
CA VAL A 160 8.05 4.32 -19.55
C VAL A 160 7.48 5.74 -19.58
N PRO A 161 7.97 6.67 -18.74
CA PRO A 161 7.51 8.05 -18.77
C PRO A 161 7.89 8.70 -20.10
N GLU A 162 7.04 9.58 -20.61
CA GLU A 162 7.38 10.40 -21.77
C GLU A 162 8.58 11.30 -21.43
N PRO A 163 9.49 11.57 -22.38
CA PRO A 163 10.56 12.53 -22.16
C PRO A 163 9.95 13.91 -21.86
N VAL A 164 10.44 14.54 -20.78
CA VAL A 164 10.12 15.93 -20.42
C VAL A 164 10.89 16.89 -21.32
#